data_AF-A0A2T2T8Q4-F1
#
_entry.id   AF-A0A2T2T8Q4-F1
#
_cell.length_a   1.000
_cell.length_b   1.000
_cell.length_c   1.000
_cell.angle_alpha   90.00
_cell.angle_beta   90.00
_cell.angle_gamma   90.00
#
_symmetry.space_group_name_H-M   'P 1'
#
loop_
_entity.id
_entity.type
_entity.pdbx_description
1 polymer ?
#
loop_
_entity_poly.entity_id
_entity_poly.type
_entity_poly.pdbx_seq_one_letter_code
_entity_poly.pdbx_strand_id
1 'polypeptide(L)' 'MAPGVAALTAPPDTLRSSATTVSRYVLLEAPALSGVAGRSFAWIPEGTNPGTHDVRFRAQHPNAEPDTLVLRIELTS' A
#
# COMPACT_ATOMS: atom_id res chain seq x y z
N MET A 1 8.26 11.24 23.21
CA MET A 1 7.28 11.32 22.12
C MET A 1 8.06 11.04 20.84
N ALA A 2 8.16 9.78 20.42
CA ALA A 2 8.89 9.43 19.21
C ALA A 2 8.06 9.92 18.01
N PRO A 3 8.66 10.58 16.99
CA PRO A 3 7.93 10.98 15.81
C PRO A 3 7.34 9.72 15.16
N GLY A 4 6.03 9.73 14.90
CA GLY A 4 5.35 8.64 14.20
C GLY A 4 6.10 8.33 12.91
N VAL A 5 6.76 7.17 12.85
CA VAL A 5 7.55 6.76 11.69
C VAL A 5 6.58 6.50 10.55
N ALA A 6 6.66 7.35 9.51
CA ALA A 6 5.98 7.07 8.26
C ALA A 6 6.65 5.87 7.60
N ALA A 7 5.94 4.74 7.51
CA ALA A 7 6.39 3.61 6.74
C ALA A 7 6.19 3.94 5.25
N LEU A 8 7.27 4.34 4.58
CA LEU A 8 7.26 4.53 3.13
C LEU A 8 7.70 3.23 2.47
N THR A 9 6.79 2.55 1.81
CA THR A 9 7.15 1.39 0.98
C THR A 9 6.71 1.63 -0.46
N ALA A 10 7.57 1.24 -1.39
CA ALA A 10 7.25 1.21 -2.81
C ALA A 10 6.64 -0.18 -3.11
N PRO A 11 5.32 -0.29 -3.32
CA PRO A 11 4.75 -1.51 -3.89
C PRO A 11 5.45 -1.90 -5.22
N PRO A 12 5.51 -3.20 -5.54
CA PRO A 12 6.32 -3.72 -6.64
C PRO A 12 5.84 -3.23 -8.01
N ASP A 13 6.71 -2.66 -8.82
CA ASP A 13 6.37 -2.09 -10.14
C ASP A 13 5.86 -3.13 -11.17
N THR A 14 6.03 -4.42 -10.88
CA THR A 14 5.49 -5.53 -11.66
C THR A 14 4.75 -6.51 -10.75
N LEU A 15 3.50 -6.80 -11.09
CA LEU A 15 2.73 -7.86 -10.44
C LEU A 15 2.89 -9.15 -11.23
N ARG A 16 3.22 -10.25 -10.53
CA ARG A 16 3.45 -11.56 -11.13
C ARG A 16 2.22 -12.07 -11.93
N SER A 17 1.03 -11.55 -11.61
CA SER A 17 -0.23 -11.86 -12.29
C SER A 17 -0.34 -11.27 -13.70
N SER A 18 0.22 -10.07 -13.94
CA SER A 18 -0.07 -9.31 -15.16
C SER A 18 1.09 -9.13 -16.14
N ALA A 19 2.32 -9.54 -15.80
CA ALA A 19 3.55 -9.34 -16.61
C ALA A 19 3.75 -7.90 -17.15
N THR A 20 2.93 -6.95 -16.69
CA THR A 20 2.76 -5.59 -17.22
C THR A 20 3.12 -4.63 -16.12
N THR A 21 3.89 -3.60 -16.44
CA THR A 21 4.30 -2.58 -15.49
C THR A 21 3.07 -1.84 -14.94
N VAL A 22 3.05 -1.65 -13.62
CA VAL A 22 2.03 -0.86 -12.93
C VAL A 22 2.29 0.63 -13.16
N SER A 23 1.32 1.34 -13.72
CA SER A 23 1.42 2.80 -13.92
C SER A 23 1.09 3.58 -12.65
N ARG A 24 0.11 3.11 -11.87
CA ARG A 24 -0.34 3.78 -10.64
C ARG A 24 -1.01 2.79 -9.71
N TYR A 25 -0.93 3.06 -8.41
CA TYR A 25 -1.77 2.40 -7.40
C TYR A 25 -2.89 3.32 -6.93
N VAL A 26 -4.08 2.74 -6.76
CA VAL A 26 -5.23 3.38 -6.11
C VAL A 26 -5.48 2.67 -4.80
N LEU A 27 -5.64 3.42 -3.72
CA LEU A 27 -5.96 2.87 -2.41
C LEU A 27 -7.45 2.49 -2.39
N LEU A 28 -7.76 1.22 -2.14
CA LEU A 28 -9.15 0.76 -2.01
C LEU A 28 -9.55 0.72 -0.54
N GLU A 29 -8.76 0.03 0.28
CA GLU A 29 -8.99 -0.10 1.71
C GLU A 29 -7.65 -0.02 2.43
N ALA A 30 -7.59 0.79 3.47
CA ALA A 30 -6.36 0.99 4.22
C ALA A 30 -6.66 1.55 5.61
N PRO A 31 -5.73 1.39 6.57
CA PRO A 31 -5.85 1.99 7.88
C PRO A 31 -5.97 3.52 7.83
N ALA A 32 -6.47 4.11 8.91
CA ALA A 32 -6.46 5.57 9.05
C ALA A 32 -5.04 6.13 8.89
N LEU A 33 -4.93 7.37 8.39
CA LEU A 33 -3.67 8.05 8.14
C LEU A 33 -2.74 7.32 7.15
N SER A 34 -3.34 6.59 6.21
CA SER A 34 -2.63 5.99 5.09
C SER A 34 -2.99 6.71 3.79
N GLY A 35 -2.06 6.70 2.83
CA GLY A 35 -2.22 7.35 1.54
C GLY A 35 -1.31 6.74 0.50
N VAL A 36 -1.70 6.90 -0.77
CA VAL A 36 -0.88 6.51 -1.91
C VAL A 36 -0.66 7.72 -2.81
N ALA A 37 0.61 7.99 -3.12
CA ALA A 37 1.02 9.04 -4.04
C ALA A 37 1.71 8.38 -5.25
N GLY A 38 0.94 8.18 -6.32
CA GLY A 38 1.41 7.52 -7.54
C GLY A 38 1.76 6.05 -7.32
N ARG A 39 3.02 5.78 -6.95
CA ARG A 39 3.55 4.44 -6.62
C ARG A 39 4.18 4.35 -5.25
N SER A 40 4.03 5.37 -4.41
CA SER A 40 4.54 5.39 -3.05
C SER A 40 3.38 5.27 -2.08
N PHE A 41 3.42 4.25 -1.22
CA PHE A 41 2.51 4.14 -0.10
C PHE A 41 3.14 4.76 1.13
N ALA A 42 2.37 5.57 1.84
CA ALA A 42 2.74 6.16 3.11
C ALA A 42 1.66 5.84 4.15
N TRP A 43 2.09 5.41 5.33
CA TRP A 43 1.18 5.17 6.45
C TRP A 43 1.80 5.61 7.77
N ILE A 44 0.97 6.27 8.58
CA ILE A 44 1.30 6.70 9.94
C ILE A 44 0.51 5.81 10.91
N PRO A 45 1.12 4.81 11.56
CA PRO A 45 0.45 3.92 12.51
C PRO A 45 0.12 4.58 13.87
N GLU A 46 0.16 5.91 13.97
CA GLU A 46 -0.06 6.63 15.22
C GLU A 46 -1.47 6.38 15.76
N GLY A 47 -1.57 5.95 17.02
CA GLY A 47 -2.84 5.57 17.64
C GLY A 47 -3.48 4.29 17.08
N THR A 48 -2.81 3.59 16.15
CA THR A 48 -3.29 2.31 15.63
C THR A 48 -2.87 1.16 16.54
N ASN A 49 -3.80 0.25 16.82
CA ASN A 49 -3.51 -0.89 17.67
C ASN A 49 -2.49 -1.83 16.99
N PRO A 50 -1.50 -2.36 17.72
CA PRO A 50 -0.59 -3.37 17.18
C PRO A 50 -1.38 -4.60 16.73
N GLY A 51 -0.93 -5.21 15.63
CA GLY A 51 -1.64 -6.27 14.94
C GLY A 51 -1.39 -6.26 13.44
N THR A 52 -2.09 -7.13 12.73
CA THR A 52 -2.00 -7.25 11.27
C THR A 52 -3.00 -6.30 10.61
N HIS A 53 -2.50 -5.42 9.75
CA HIS A 53 -3.27 -4.47 8.97
C HIS A 53 -3.14 -4.81 7.49
N ASP A 54 -4.25 -5.20 6.87
CA ASP A 54 -4.29 -5.48 5.44
C ASP A 54 -4.63 -4.20 4.67
N VAL A 55 -3.73 -3.78 3.79
CA VAL A 55 -3.90 -2.64 2.89
C VAL A 55 -4.17 -3.16 1.49
N ARG A 56 -5.30 -2.77 0.91
CA ARG A 56 -5.71 -3.15 -0.45
C ARG A 56 -5.44 -2.02 -1.42
N PHE A 57 -4.66 -2.33 -2.43
CA PHE A 57 -4.36 -1.45 -3.55
C PHE A 57 -4.95 -2.04 -4.83
N ARG A 58 -5.43 -1.17 -5.71
CA ARG A 58 -5.71 -1.49 -7.10
C ARG A 58 -4.57 -0.99 -7.96
N ALA A 59 -3.83 -1.91 -8.56
CA ALA A 59 -2.82 -1.59 -9.56
C ALA A 59 -3.53 -1.25 -10.88
N GLN A 60 -3.21 -0.09 -11.43
CA GLN A 60 -3.66 0.31 -12.75
C GLN A 60 -2.54 0.06 -13.77
N HIS A 61 -2.94 -0.57 -14.86
CA HIS A 61 -2.09 -0.84 -16.01
C HIS A 61 -2.57 -0.02 -17.21
N PRO A 62 -1.67 0.39 -18.11
CA PRO A 62 -2.06 1.17 -19.27
C PRO A 62 -2.78 0.32 -20.33
N ASN A 63 -2.44 -0.97 -20.43
CA ASN A 63 -2.92 -1.90 -21.47
C ASN A 63 -3.41 -3.24 -20.90
N ALA A 64 -3.72 -3.30 -19.60
CA ALA A 64 -4.21 -4.52 -18.96
C ALA A 64 -5.31 -4.19 -17.95
N GLU A 65 -6.08 -5.21 -17.57
CA GLU A 65 -7.08 -5.08 -16.52
C GLU A 65 -6.39 -4.72 -15.18
N PRO A 66 -7.05 -3.91 -14.34
CA PRO A 66 -6.46 -3.53 -13.07
C PRO A 66 -6.43 -4.69 -12.08
N ASP A 67 -5.25 -5.01 -11.56
CA ASP A 67 -5.04 -6.03 -10.54
C ASP A 67 -5.28 -5.49 -9.12
N THR A 68 -5.52 -6.41 -8.17
CA THR A 68 -5.60 -6.08 -6.74
C THR A 68 -4.38 -6.63 -6.00
N LEU A 69 -3.71 -5.77 -5.25
CA LEU A 69 -2.59 -6.12 -4.38
C LEU A 69 -3.02 -5.93 -2.92
N VAL A 70 -2.73 -6.94 -2.09
CA VAL A 70 -2.92 -6.85 -0.63
C VAL A 70 -1.53 -6.78 0.01
N LEU A 71 -1.22 -5.65 0.65
CA LEU A 71 -0.05 -5.49 1.49
C LEU A 71 -0.46 -5.75 2.92
N ARG A 72 0.09 -6.80 3.51
CA ARG A 72 -0.08 -7.10 4.91
C ARG A 72 1.01 -6.40 5.71
N ILE A 73 0.63 -5.53 6.64
CA ILE A 73 1.55 -4.85 7.52
C ILE A 73 1.38 -5.38 8.93
N GLU A 74 2.44 -5.94 9.49
CA GLU A 74 2.46 -6.39 10.87
C GLU A 74 3.02 -5.26 11.74
N LEU A 75 2.13 -4.61 12.50
CA LEU A 75 2.51 -3.58 13.44
C LEU A 75 2.82 -4.23 14.79
N THR A 76 4.09 -4.25 15.17
CA THR A 76 4.55 -4.72 16.48
C THR A 76 4.70 -3.55 17.44
N SER A 77 4.38 -3.78 18.73
CA SER A 77 4.59 -2.79 19.80
C SER A 77 6.06 -2.62 20.17
#